data_AF-H3GHB1-F1
#
_entry.id   AF-H3GHB1-F1
#
_cell.length_a   1.000
_cell.length_b   1.000
_cell.length_c   1.000
_cell.angle_alpha   90.00
_cell.angle_beta   90.00
_cell.angle_gamma   90.00
#
_symmetry.space_group_name_H-M   'P 1'
#
loop_
_entity.id
_entity.type
_entity.pdbx_description
1 polymer ?
#
loop_
_entity_poly.entity_id
_entity_poly.type
_entity_poly.pdbx_seq_one_letter_code
_entity_poly.pdbx_strand_id
1 'polypeptide(L)'
;MLSRNFRTTYYKTLGVPVVQHIVDVDASFAALLGERTVNVPQLLKLALELGIAPQYRARMWLLLAGVLPPYPGLWTFVLRERHAMFEDVVGAAQVLQAKDVSEGDEGGGVYYDFSELLVKDEDDAEDEVAGKTPRPPSLQDLKRLVHLHRTYWREIAACDAPLLCGMDDPNFLLGVARVVCEVLTQAPERFWCFTRLLELFHDGLELVDPMVTVDTLYKAQLADFEAVFLRTLDVKRRRLTADGSISSMHVLKSGHDEEHGRRR
;
A
#
# COMPACT_ATOMS: atom_id res chain seq x y z
N MET A 1 -15.30 20.44 34.50
CA MET A 1 -15.58 20.15 33.08
C MET A 1 -16.79 20.94 32.57
N LEU A 2 -16.69 22.28 32.40
CA LEU A 2 -17.85 23.09 31.96
C LEU A 2 -17.49 24.28 31.03
N SER A 3 -16.32 24.29 30.38
CA SER A 3 -15.88 25.42 29.55
C SER A 3 -16.08 25.25 28.04
N ARG A 4 -16.47 24.06 27.55
CA ARG A 4 -16.56 23.78 26.11
C ARG A 4 -17.82 24.34 25.43
N ASN A 5 -18.87 24.69 26.18
CA ASN A 5 -20.17 25.10 25.64
C ASN A 5 -20.46 26.63 25.64
N PHE A 6 -19.71 27.42 26.42
CA PHE A 6 -19.91 28.87 26.43
C PHE A 6 -19.38 29.54 25.17
N ARG A 7 -18.22 29.08 24.71
CA ARG A 7 -17.52 29.69 23.58
C ARG A 7 -18.27 29.51 22.25
N THR A 8 -18.84 28.33 22.03
CA THR A 8 -19.66 28.02 20.86
C THR A 8 -20.97 28.79 20.83
N THR A 9 -21.63 28.93 21.98
CA THR A 9 -22.87 29.70 22.11
C THR A 9 -22.64 31.19 21.84
N TYR A 10 -21.54 31.75 22.36
CA TYR A 10 -21.17 33.15 22.18
C TYR A 10 -20.92 33.54 20.71
N TYR A 11 -20.18 32.72 19.96
CA TYR A 11 -19.94 33.00 18.54
C TYR A 11 -21.20 32.81 17.68
N LYS A 12 -22.09 31.87 18.05
CA LYS A 12 -23.36 31.64 17.36
C LYS A 12 -24.32 32.83 17.49
N THR A 13 -24.31 33.50 18.64
CA THR A 13 -25.11 34.73 18.87
C THR A 13 -24.58 35.97 18.16
N LEU A 14 -23.30 35.99 17.75
CA LEU A 14 -22.68 37.12 17.06
C LEU A 14 -22.81 37.05 15.53
N GLY A 15 -23.50 36.05 14.97
CA GLY A 15 -23.64 35.87 13.52
C GLY A 15 -22.33 35.55 12.81
N VAL A 16 -21.26 35.30 13.55
CA VAL A 16 -19.99 34.79 13.02
C VAL A 16 -20.25 33.33 12.69
N PRO A 17 -20.12 32.89 11.42
CA PRO A 17 -20.21 31.48 11.11
C PRO A 17 -19.12 30.77 11.93
N VAL A 18 -19.56 30.02 12.94
CA VAL A 18 -18.68 29.14 13.69
C VAL A 18 -18.29 28.07 12.69
N VAL A 19 -17.14 28.29 12.06
CA VAL A 19 -16.41 27.35 11.23
C VAL A 19 -16.36 26.04 12.00
N GLN A 20 -17.28 25.12 11.70
CA GLN A 20 -17.31 23.74 12.18
C GLN A 20 -16.14 22.92 11.58
N HIS A 21 -15.05 23.56 11.15
CA HIS A 21 -13.82 22.90 10.69
C HIS A 21 -12.97 22.38 11.86
N ILE A 22 -13.62 21.85 12.90
CA ILE A 22 -12.99 20.76 13.64
C ILE A 22 -13.67 19.53 13.07
N VAL A 23 -13.29 19.18 11.83
CA VAL A 23 -13.53 17.84 11.33
C VAL A 23 -12.78 16.95 12.30
N ASP A 24 -13.51 16.22 13.11
CA ASP A 24 -12.93 15.17 13.94
C ASP A 24 -12.37 14.13 12.96
N VAL A 25 -11.06 14.22 12.72
CA VAL A 25 -10.33 13.40 11.75
C VAL A 25 -10.54 11.93 12.08
N ASP A 26 -10.51 11.61 13.38
CA ASP A 26 -10.64 10.26 13.88
C ASP A 26 -12.06 9.72 13.65
N ALA A 27 -13.08 10.54 13.93
CA ALA A 27 -14.47 10.18 13.67
C ALA A 27 -14.75 10.02 12.17
N SER A 28 -14.10 10.82 11.31
CA SER A 28 -14.26 10.76 9.86
C SER A 28 -13.68 9.47 9.28
N PHE A 29 -12.49 9.07 9.72
CA PHE A 29 -11.91 7.78 9.35
C PHE A 29 -12.72 6.61 9.91
N ALA A 30 -13.15 6.67 11.17
CA ALA A 30 -13.99 5.64 11.78
C ALA A 30 -15.30 5.43 11.00
N ALA A 31 -15.95 6.53 10.60
CA ALA A 31 -17.19 6.48 9.83
C ALA A 31 -16.99 5.76 8.49
N LEU A 32 -15.99 6.16 7.70
CA LEU A 32 -15.72 5.58 6.38
C LEU A 32 -15.28 4.10 6.47
N LEU A 33 -14.44 3.77 7.44
CA LEU A 33 -13.94 2.39 7.62
C LEU A 33 -15.00 1.47 8.22
N GLY A 34 -16.00 2.01 8.92
CA GLY A 34 -17.13 1.27 9.50
C GLY A 34 -18.24 0.95 8.51
N GLU A 35 -18.19 1.47 7.28
CA GLU A 35 -19.18 1.16 6.24
C GLU A 35 -19.10 -0.30 5.79
N ARG A 36 -20.24 -0.86 5.34
CA ARG A 36 -20.28 -2.23 4.76
C ARG A 36 -19.36 -2.35 3.54
N THR A 37 -19.17 -1.26 2.82
CA THR A 37 -18.25 -1.15 1.68
C THR A 37 -17.57 0.20 1.78
N VAL A 38 -16.27 0.19 2.02
CA VAL A 38 -15.47 1.40 2.19
C VAL A 38 -15.38 2.13 0.86
N ASN A 39 -15.82 3.38 0.84
CA ASN A 39 -15.61 4.28 -0.29
C ASN A 39 -14.14 4.70 -0.38
N VAL A 40 -13.31 3.85 -1.01
CA VAL A 40 -11.87 4.09 -1.19
C VAL A 40 -11.58 5.44 -1.85
N PRO A 41 -12.32 5.89 -2.88
CA PRO A 41 -12.13 7.23 -3.43
C PRO A 41 -12.29 8.39 -2.43
N GLN A 42 -13.29 8.31 -1.56
CA GLN A 42 -13.53 9.31 -0.52
C GLN A 42 -12.48 9.22 0.58
N LEU A 43 -12.08 8.00 0.95
CA LEU A 43 -11.02 7.76 1.93
C LEU A 43 -9.68 8.33 1.46
N LEU A 44 -9.31 8.13 0.20
CA LEU A 44 -8.10 8.70 -0.40
C LEU A 44 -8.15 10.24 -0.39
N LYS A 45 -9.31 10.82 -0.72
CA LYS A 45 -9.48 12.29 -0.67
C LYS A 45 -9.28 12.82 0.75
N LEU A 46 -9.87 12.15 1.75
CA LEU A 46 -9.71 12.53 3.15
C LEU A 46 -8.24 12.44 3.59
N ALA A 47 -7.54 11.36 3.21
CA ALA A 47 -6.13 11.16 3.50
C ALA A 47 -5.23 12.25 2.88
N LEU A 48 -5.53 12.67 1.64
CA LEU A 48 -4.80 13.76 0.97
C LEU A 48 -5.02 15.12 1.63
N GLU A 49 -6.21 15.36 2.18
CA GLU A 49 -6.57 16.65 2.80
C GLU A 49 -6.05 16.77 4.24
N LEU A 50 -6.12 15.68 5.01
CA LEU A 50 -5.90 15.71 6.47
C LEU A 50 -4.71 14.85 6.94
N GLY A 51 -4.11 14.07 6.05
CA GLY A 51 -3.16 13.02 6.41
C GLY A 51 -3.84 11.80 7.04
N ILE A 52 -3.09 10.73 7.26
CA ILE A 52 -3.62 9.52 7.90
C ILE A 52 -3.34 9.55 9.40
N ALA A 53 -4.40 9.46 10.21
CA ALA A 53 -4.26 9.37 11.65
C ALA A 53 -3.51 8.07 12.05
N PRO A 54 -2.57 8.11 13.01
CA PRO A 54 -1.67 7.00 13.31
C PRO A 54 -2.36 5.64 13.52
N GLN A 55 -3.47 5.63 14.25
CA GLN A 55 -4.23 4.42 14.58
C GLN A 55 -4.91 3.76 13.37
N TYR A 56 -5.13 4.48 12.27
CA TYR A 56 -5.70 3.93 11.05
C TYR A 56 -4.65 3.61 9.99
N ARG A 57 -3.39 4.01 10.19
CA ARG A 57 -2.35 3.97 9.15
C ARG A 57 -2.14 2.59 8.57
N ALA A 58 -1.93 1.57 9.40
CA ALA A 58 -1.74 0.20 8.95
C ALA A 58 -2.91 -0.29 8.07
N ARG A 59 -4.14 -0.11 8.57
CA ARG A 59 -5.35 -0.53 7.85
C ARG A 59 -5.52 0.22 6.53
N MET A 60 -5.29 1.53 6.54
CA MET A 60 -5.41 2.37 5.35
C MET A 60 -4.37 2.01 4.30
N TRP A 61 -3.11 1.78 4.69
CA TRP A 61 -2.06 1.38 3.76
C TRP A 61 -2.39 0.05 3.07
N LEU A 62 -2.86 -0.94 3.83
CA LEU A 62 -3.29 -2.22 3.26
C LEU A 62 -4.47 -2.07 2.29
N LEU A 63 -5.43 -1.21 2.61
CA LEU A 63 -6.59 -0.96 1.75
C LEU A 63 -6.21 -0.17 0.49
N LEU A 64 -5.44 0.90 0.65
CA LEU A 64 -5.03 1.80 -0.43
C LEU A 64 -4.02 1.15 -1.38
N ALA A 65 -3.15 0.27 -0.88
CA ALA A 65 -2.27 -0.56 -1.69
C ALA A 65 -3.01 -1.75 -2.36
N GLY A 66 -4.29 -1.95 -2.06
CA GLY A 66 -5.09 -3.05 -2.63
C GLY A 66 -4.70 -4.44 -2.10
N VAL A 67 -4.09 -4.51 -0.92
CA VAL A 67 -3.88 -5.77 -0.20
C VAL A 67 -5.19 -6.23 0.43
N LEU A 68 -5.96 -5.30 0.99
CA LEU A 68 -7.32 -5.51 1.48
C LEU A 68 -8.37 -5.06 0.46
N PRO A 69 -9.49 -5.80 0.33
CA PRO A 69 -10.63 -5.35 -0.47
C PRO A 69 -11.41 -4.24 0.24
N PRO A 70 -12.28 -3.50 -0.46
CA PRO A 70 -13.14 -2.46 0.15
C PRO A 70 -14.27 -3.02 1.04
N TYR A 71 -14.32 -4.33 1.28
CA TYR A 71 -15.39 -4.97 2.07
C TYR A 71 -14.83 -5.42 3.43
N PRO A 72 -15.09 -4.69 4.53
CA PRO A 72 -14.49 -5.00 5.83
C PRO A 72 -14.79 -6.40 6.36
N GLY A 73 -15.97 -6.93 6.05
CA GLY A 73 -16.36 -8.30 6.42
C GLY A 73 -15.46 -9.40 5.83
N LEU A 74 -14.66 -9.10 4.80
CA LEU A 74 -13.73 -10.04 4.19
C LEU A 74 -12.29 -9.86 4.66
N TRP A 75 -11.97 -8.82 5.44
CA TRP A 75 -10.58 -8.50 5.79
C TRP A 75 -9.88 -9.62 6.55
N THR A 76 -10.54 -10.20 7.55
CA THR A 76 -9.98 -11.31 8.34
C THR A 76 -9.69 -12.53 7.46
N PHE A 77 -10.59 -12.83 6.52
CA PHE A 77 -10.38 -13.92 5.56
C PHE A 77 -9.19 -13.63 4.64
N VAL A 78 -9.15 -12.45 4.02
CA VAL A 78 -8.06 -12.08 3.12
C VAL A 78 -6.72 -12.05 3.82
N LEU A 79 -6.62 -11.52 5.05
CA LEU A 79 -5.36 -11.53 5.80
C LEU A 79 -4.90 -12.96 6.13
N ARG A 80 -5.81 -13.87 6.43
CA ARG A 80 -5.49 -15.28 6.66
C ARG A 80 -4.94 -15.95 5.39
N GLU A 81 -5.61 -15.75 4.25
CA GLU A 81 -5.14 -16.29 2.97
C GLU A 81 -3.78 -15.69 2.58
N ARG A 82 -3.59 -14.37 2.79
CA ARG A 82 -2.32 -13.69 2.55
C ARG A 82 -1.20 -14.21 3.46
N HIS A 83 -1.52 -14.60 4.68
CA HIS A 83 -0.57 -15.25 5.58
C HIS A 83 -0.14 -16.62 5.05
N ALA A 84 -1.10 -17.47 4.68
CA ALA A 84 -0.79 -18.79 4.13
C ALA A 84 0.06 -18.70 2.84
N MET A 85 -0.33 -17.82 1.92
CA MET A 85 0.46 -17.57 0.70
C MET A 85 1.86 -17.04 1.00
N PHE A 86 2.02 -16.25 2.07
CA PHE A 86 3.32 -15.74 2.48
C PHE A 86 4.22 -16.87 3.02
N GLU A 87 3.67 -17.77 3.83
CA GLU A 87 4.38 -18.97 4.31
C GLU A 87 4.86 -19.83 3.13
N ASP A 88 4.01 -20.03 2.11
CA ASP A 88 4.37 -20.75 0.89
C ASP A 88 5.50 -20.06 0.13
N VAL A 89 5.45 -18.74 -0.01
CA VAL A 89 6.51 -17.94 -0.67
C VAL A 89 7.83 -18.03 0.08
N VAL A 90 7.80 -17.94 1.42
CA VAL A 90 9.00 -18.10 2.26
C VAL A 90 9.59 -19.51 2.09
N GLY A 91 8.75 -20.54 2.16
CA GLY A 91 9.19 -21.93 1.97
C GLY A 91 9.82 -22.16 0.59
N ALA A 92 9.18 -21.65 -0.47
CA ALA A 92 9.71 -21.74 -1.83
C ALA A 92 11.04 -20.99 -1.98
N ALA A 93 11.14 -19.76 -1.47
CA ALA A 93 12.36 -18.95 -1.53
C ALA A 93 13.53 -19.63 -0.79
N GLN A 94 13.25 -20.30 0.34
CA GLN A 94 14.24 -21.04 1.11
C GLN A 94 14.81 -22.24 0.32
N VAL A 95 13.96 -22.96 -0.41
CA VAL A 95 14.38 -24.08 -1.27
C VAL A 95 15.19 -23.59 -2.46
N LEU A 96 14.76 -22.50 -3.10
CA LEU A 96 15.46 -21.91 -4.24
C LEU A 96 16.87 -21.44 -3.85
N GLN A 97 17.01 -20.72 -2.73
CA GLN A 97 18.31 -20.27 -2.26
C GLN A 97 19.25 -21.43 -1.90
N ALA A 98 18.72 -22.52 -1.35
CA ALA A 98 19.52 -23.72 -1.06
C ALA A 98 20.04 -24.41 -2.34
N LYS A 99 19.26 -24.37 -3.42
CA LYS A 99 19.67 -24.89 -4.73
C LYS A 99 20.83 -24.09 -5.31
N ASP A 100 20.75 -22.76 -5.30
CA ASP A 100 21.80 -21.88 -5.84
C ASP A 100 23.15 -22.09 -5.13
N VAL A 101 23.14 -22.29 -3.80
CA VAL A 101 24.35 -22.60 -3.01
C VAL A 101 24.94 -23.96 -3.38
N SER A 102 24.10 -24.95 -3.70
CA SER A 102 24.57 -26.31 -4.06
C SER A 102 25.08 -26.40 -5.49
N GLU A 103 24.64 -25.53 -6.41
CA GLU A 103 25.02 -25.56 -7.82
C GLU A 103 26.33 -24.80 -8.13
N GLY A 104 26.96 -24.21 -7.11
CA GLY A 104 28.36 -23.75 -7.19
C GLY A 104 28.56 -22.49 -8.03
N ASP A 105 27.55 -21.63 -8.15
CA ASP A 105 27.73 -20.32 -8.76
C ASP A 105 28.66 -19.47 -7.88
N GLU A 106 29.82 -19.07 -8.44
CA GLU A 106 30.89 -18.30 -7.78
C GLU A 106 30.44 -16.88 -7.37
N GLY A 107 29.16 -16.55 -7.53
CA GLY A 107 28.55 -15.25 -7.33
C GLY A 107 28.21 -14.90 -5.88
N GLY A 108 29.11 -15.13 -4.91
CA GLY A 108 29.12 -14.48 -3.58
C GLY A 108 27.75 -14.20 -2.93
N GLY A 109 26.80 -15.14 -3.05
CA GLY A 109 25.40 -14.92 -2.74
C GLY A 109 25.19 -14.75 -1.24
N VAL A 110 24.59 -13.64 -0.83
CA VAL A 110 24.22 -13.45 0.57
C VAL A 110 23.08 -14.41 0.88
N TYR A 111 23.35 -15.39 1.74
CA TYR A 111 22.33 -16.30 2.26
C TYR A 111 21.45 -15.56 3.26
N TYR A 112 20.13 -15.71 3.12
CA TYR A 112 19.14 -15.09 4.00
C TYR A 112 18.26 -16.20 4.56
N ASP A 113 18.29 -16.42 5.87
CA ASP A 113 17.29 -17.26 6.51
C ASP A 113 15.94 -16.53 6.46
N PHE A 114 15.05 -16.98 5.56
CA PHE A 114 13.71 -16.42 5.43
C PHE A 114 12.76 -16.95 6.52
N SER A 115 13.11 -18.06 7.17
CA SER A 115 12.33 -18.66 8.26
C SER A 115 12.23 -17.72 9.46
N GLU A 116 13.21 -16.84 9.65
CA GLU A 116 13.15 -15.75 10.64
C GLU A 116 11.94 -14.81 10.43
N LEU A 117 11.37 -14.73 9.22
CA LEU A 117 10.15 -13.95 8.97
C LEU A 117 8.87 -14.68 9.40
N LEU A 118 8.95 -16.00 9.64
CA LEU A 118 7.84 -16.84 10.10
C LEU A 118 7.82 -17.02 11.61
N VAL A 119 8.92 -16.66 12.30
CA VAL A 119 8.95 -16.65 13.76
C VAL A 119 7.91 -15.64 14.18
N LYS A 120 6.78 -16.16 14.66
CA LYS A 120 5.77 -15.34 15.33
C LYS A 120 6.48 -14.72 16.51
N ASP A 121 6.32 -13.41 16.68
CA ASP A 121 6.74 -12.71 17.88
C ASP A 121 5.87 -13.19 19.08
N GLU A 122 5.91 -14.49 19.41
CA GLU A 122 5.23 -15.07 20.57
C GLU A 122 5.81 -14.51 21.88
N ASP A 123 7.07 -14.03 21.83
CA ASP A 123 7.70 -13.28 22.91
C ASP A 123 7.09 -11.88 23.12
N ASP A 124 6.34 -11.33 22.17
CA ASP A 124 5.66 -10.03 22.33
C ASP A 124 4.30 -10.16 23.03
N ALA A 125 3.72 -11.37 23.12
CA ALA A 125 2.44 -11.60 23.81
C ALA A 125 2.57 -11.54 25.34
N GLU A 126 3.76 -11.80 25.90
CA GLU A 126 4.03 -11.63 27.33
C GLU A 126 4.57 -10.23 27.67
N ASP A 127 5.05 -9.46 26.68
CA ASP A 127 5.62 -8.10 26.85
C ASP A 127 4.61 -6.96 26.56
N GLU A 128 3.36 -7.24 26.15
CA GLU A 128 2.28 -6.23 25.95
C GLU A 128 1.95 -5.42 27.22
N VAL A 129 2.36 -5.89 28.41
CA VAL A 129 2.13 -5.17 29.68
C VAL A 129 3.12 -4.00 29.88
N ALA A 130 4.20 -3.92 29.08
CA ALA A 130 5.30 -3.01 29.34
C ALA A 130 5.56 -1.95 28.26
N GLY A 131 4.53 -1.41 27.59
CA GLY A 131 4.59 -0.11 26.87
C GLY A 131 5.80 0.11 25.95
N LYS A 132 6.38 -0.97 25.41
CA LYS A 132 7.65 -0.94 24.68
C LYS A 132 7.34 -0.51 23.25
N THR A 133 7.92 0.60 22.84
CA THR A 133 7.85 1.09 21.47
C THR A 133 8.36 0.00 20.51
N PRO A 134 7.70 -0.22 19.36
CA PRO A 134 8.14 -1.21 18.38
C PRO A 134 9.62 -1.00 18.02
N ARG A 135 10.41 -2.07 18.06
CA ARG A 135 11.82 -2.00 17.68
C ARG A 135 11.92 -1.54 16.22
N PRO A 136 12.77 -0.55 15.89
CA PRO A 136 12.98 -0.18 14.50
C PRO A 136 13.53 -1.38 13.72
N PRO A 137 13.09 -1.58 12.47
CA PRO A 137 13.54 -2.71 11.65
C PRO A 137 15.06 -2.64 11.45
N SER A 138 15.74 -3.77 11.62
CA SER A 138 17.18 -3.82 11.36
C SER A 138 17.43 -3.72 9.85
N LEU A 139 18.62 -3.25 9.46
CA LEU A 139 19.01 -3.24 8.04
C LEU A 139 18.96 -4.64 7.41
N GLN A 140 19.19 -5.68 8.21
CA GLN A 140 19.10 -7.06 7.77
C GLN A 140 17.66 -7.46 7.45
N ASP A 141 16.69 -7.05 8.26
CA ASP A 141 15.26 -7.31 8.00
C ASP A 141 14.79 -6.63 6.72
N LEU A 142 15.23 -5.39 6.49
CA LEU A 142 14.93 -4.67 5.26
C LEU A 142 15.51 -5.37 4.04
N LYS A 143 16.78 -5.79 4.12
CA LYS A 143 17.44 -6.54 3.04
C LYS A 143 16.76 -7.88 2.78
N ARG A 144 16.32 -8.58 3.84
CA ARG A 144 15.59 -9.85 3.75
C ARG A 144 14.27 -9.67 3.02
N LEU A 145 13.49 -8.64 3.37
CA LEU A 145 12.24 -8.30 2.68
C LEU A 145 12.47 -7.99 1.19
N VAL A 146 13.48 -7.16 0.88
CA VAL A 146 13.84 -6.83 -0.51
C VAL A 146 14.27 -8.08 -1.29
N HIS A 147 15.06 -8.96 -0.67
CA HIS A 147 15.51 -10.19 -1.31
C HIS A 147 14.34 -11.15 -1.55
N LEU A 148 13.45 -11.33 -0.57
CA LEU A 148 12.26 -12.17 -0.70
C LEU A 148 11.37 -11.71 -1.86
N HIS A 149 11.14 -10.40 -1.98
CA HIS A 149 10.38 -9.83 -3.09
C HIS A 149 11.04 -10.09 -4.45
N ARG A 150 12.37 -9.97 -4.55
CA ARG A 150 13.09 -10.27 -5.78
C ARG A 150 12.97 -11.74 -6.16
N THR A 151 13.15 -12.65 -5.20
CA THR A 151 12.96 -14.09 -5.42
C THR A 151 11.53 -14.40 -5.83
N TYR A 152 10.54 -13.79 -5.14
CA TYR A 152 9.14 -13.93 -5.50
C TYR A 152 8.87 -13.55 -6.95
N TRP A 153 9.34 -12.39 -7.42
CA TRP A 153 9.05 -11.96 -8.79
C TRP A 153 9.82 -12.73 -9.86
N ARG A 154 11.10 -13.00 -9.63
CA ARG A 154 11.98 -13.62 -10.63
C ARG A 154 11.71 -15.11 -10.77
N GLU A 155 11.52 -15.80 -9.65
CA GLU A 155 11.55 -17.26 -9.62
C GLU A 155 10.17 -17.88 -9.34
N ILE A 156 9.35 -17.25 -8.48
CA ILE A 156 8.10 -17.88 -7.99
C ILE A 156 6.90 -17.47 -8.82
N ALA A 157 6.68 -16.17 -8.96
CA ALA A 157 5.60 -15.62 -9.76
C ALA A 157 5.83 -15.90 -11.26
N ALA A 158 7.11 -16.04 -11.66
CA ALA A 158 7.56 -16.38 -13.02
C ALA A 158 6.78 -15.65 -14.11
N CYS A 159 6.41 -14.40 -13.83
CA CYS A 159 5.68 -13.60 -14.79
C CYS A 159 6.69 -13.14 -15.84
N ASP A 160 6.48 -13.49 -17.11
CA ASP A 160 7.14 -12.90 -18.30
C ASP A 160 6.83 -11.39 -18.47
N ALA A 161 6.51 -10.70 -17.37
CA ALA A 161 6.21 -9.29 -17.28
C ALA A 161 7.41 -8.56 -16.66
N PRO A 162 8.45 -8.22 -17.45
CA PRO A 162 9.61 -7.49 -16.97
C PRO A 162 9.25 -6.14 -16.33
N LEU A 163 8.08 -5.59 -16.65
CA LEU A 163 7.53 -4.37 -16.08
C LEU A 163 7.15 -4.52 -14.58
N LEU A 164 6.87 -5.73 -14.09
CA LEU A 164 6.53 -5.95 -12.69
C LEU A 164 7.76 -6.13 -11.78
N CYS A 165 8.97 -6.21 -12.33
CA CYS A 165 10.23 -6.13 -11.58
C CYS A 165 10.57 -4.68 -11.15
N GLY A 166 9.55 -3.83 -11.03
CA GLY A 166 9.50 -2.46 -11.56
C GLY A 166 10.54 -1.45 -11.09
N MET A 167 11.38 -1.72 -10.10
CA MET A 167 12.49 -0.84 -9.75
C MET A 167 13.65 -1.66 -9.14
N ASP A 168 14.80 -1.70 -9.81
CA ASP A 168 15.97 -2.48 -9.33
C ASP A 168 16.89 -1.71 -8.38
N ASP A 169 16.65 -0.39 -8.23
CA ASP A 169 17.47 0.50 -7.39
C ASP A 169 17.46 0.04 -5.92
N PRO A 170 18.61 -0.39 -5.36
CA PRO A 170 18.66 -0.95 -4.02
C PRO A 170 18.32 0.09 -2.94
N ASN A 171 18.64 1.37 -3.14
CA ASN A 171 18.36 2.40 -2.14
C ASN A 171 16.87 2.73 -2.12
N PHE A 172 16.23 2.71 -3.28
CA PHE A 172 14.78 2.86 -3.38
C PHE A 172 14.06 1.70 -2.68
N LEU A 173 14.43 0.46 -3.01
CA LEU A 173 13.83 -0.73 -2.42
C LEU A 173 13.97 -0.75 -0.90
N LEU A 174 15.15 -0.39 -0.37
CA LEU A 174 15.37 -0.26 1.06
C LEU A 174 14.56 0.90 1.68
N GLY A 175 14.42 2.01 0.96
CA GLY A 175 13.60 3.15 1.36
C GLY A 175 12.13 2.75 1.54
N VAL A 176 11.53 2.09 0.54
CA VAL A 176 10.15 1.57 0.60
C VAL A 176 10.01 0.53 1.71
N ALA A 177 10.93 -0.43 1.81
CA ALA A 177 10.90 -1.49 2.83
C ALA A 177 10.91 -0.88 4.24
N ARG A 178 11.75 0.12 4.50
CA ARG A 178 11.82 0.80 5.79
C ARG A 178 10.46 1.39 6.16
N VAL A 179 9.86 2.19 5.28
CA VAL A 179 8.61 2.88 5.59
C VAL A 179 7.46 1.87 5.76
N VAL A 180 7.42 0.80 4.96
CA VAL A 180 6.46 -0.29 5.15
C VAL A 180 6.61 -0.96 6.52
N CYS A 181 7.84 -1.24 6.95
CA CYS A 181 8.11 -1.82 8.27
C CYS A 181 7.84 -0.84 9.43
N GLU A 182 7.93 0.47 9.21
CA GLU A 182 7.51 1.49 10.18
C GLU A 182 5.98 1.54 10.34
N VAL A 183 5.21 1.20 9.30
CA VAL A 183 3.74 1.25 9.30
C VAL A 183 3.09 -0.07 9.72
N LEU A 184 3.64 -1.19 9.28
CA LEU A 184 3.05 -2.52 9.44
C LEU A 184 3.89 -3.35 10.39
N THR A 185 3.23 -4.10 11.26
CA THR A 185 3.89 -4.97 12.24
C THR A 185 4.07 -6.39 11.74
N GLN A 186 3.08 -6.92 11.03
CA GLN A 186 3.06 -8.31 10.59
C GLN A 186 3.91 -8.51 9.32
N ALA A 187 4.81 -9.50 9.34
CA ALA A 187 5.63 -9.89 8.19
C ALA A 187 4.85 -10.13 6.88
N PRO A 188 3.74 -10.89 6.86
CA PRO A 188 2.97 -11.09 5.63
C PRO A 188 2.38 -9.77 5.11
N GLU A 189 1.87 -8.92 5.99
CA GLU A 189 1.32 -7.61 5.63
C GLU A 189 2.40 -6.71 5.03
N ARG A 190 3.60 -6.68 5.63
CA ARG A 190 4.76 -5.96 5.10
C ARG A 190 5.10 -6.44 3.70
N PHE A 191 5.20 -7.75 3.49
CA PHE A 191 5.55 -8.33 2.19
C PHE A 191 4.55 -7.95 1.08
N TRP A 192 3.26 -8.12 1.33
CA TRP A 192 2.24 -7.82 0.32
C TRP A 192 2.10 -6.32 0.08
N CYS A 193 2.16 -5.49 1.13
CA CYS A 193 2.12 -4.04 0.98
C CYS A 193 3.34 -3.52 0.23
N PHE A 194 4.55 -4.00 0.58
CA PHE A 194 5.79 -3.69 -0.12
C PHE A 194 5.68 -4.00 -1.62
N THR A 195 5.27 -5.22 -1.96
CA THR A 195 5.12 -5.65 -3.35
C THR A 195 4.14 -4.76 -4.12
N ARG A 196 2.98 -4.44 -3.53
CA ARG A 196 1.97 -3.57 -4.17
C ARG A 196 2.42 -2.12 -4.31
N LEU A 197 3.18 -1.59 -3.36
CA LEU A 197 3.72 -0.23 -3.46
C LEU A 197 4.75 -0.11 -4.59
N LEU A 198 5.58 -1.13 -4.79
CA LEU A 198 6.54 -1.14 -5.89
C LEU A 198 5.84 -1.16 -7.25
N GLU A 199 4.82 -2.00 -7.43
CA GLU A 199 3.97 -1.98 -8.64
C GLU A 199 3.35 -0.60 -8.87
N LEU A 200 2.79 0.00 -7.81
CA LEU A 200 2.18 1.32 -7.89
C LEU A 200 3.18 2.41 -8.30
N PHE A 201 4.37 2.43 -7.72
CA PHE A 201 5.38 3.45 -8.03
C PHE A 201 5.97 3.25 -9.42
N HIS A 202 6.21 2.01 -9.84
CA HIS A 202 6.62 1.73 -11.21
C HIS A 202 5.66 2.33 -12.24
N ASP A 203 4.35 2.14 -12.03
CA ASP A 203 3.33 2.61 -12.98
C ASP A 203 3.04 4.12 -12.88
N GLY A 204 3.28 4.72 -11.71
CA GLY A 204 2.62 5.97 -11.34
C GLY A 204 3.53 7.10 -10.89
N LEU A 205 4.79 6.84 -10.51
CA LEU A 205 5.62 7.85 -9.85
C LEU A 205 5.97 9.01 -10.79
N GLU A 206 6.28 8.72 -12.06
CA GLU A 206 6.60 9.72 -13.08
C GLU A 206 5.41 10.64 -13.42
N LEU A 207 4.20 10.25 -13.02
CA LEU A 207 2.96 10.95 -13.33
C LEU A 207 2.56 11.96 -12.25
N VAL A 208 3.24 11.95 -11.11
CA VAL A 208 2.99 12.88 -10.01
C VAL A 208 3.48 14.28 -10.39
N ASP A 209 2.70 15.32 -10.07
CA ASP A 209 3.07 16.73 -10.27
C ASP A 209 3.20 17.45 -8.90
N PRO A 210 4.35 18.07 -8.58
CA PRO A 210 5.61 18.05 -9.35
C PRO A 210 6.20 16.65 -9.44
N MET A 211 6.96 16.39 -10.51
CA MET A 211 7.64 15.11 -10.75
C MET A 211 8.50 14.76 -9.54
N VAL A 212 8.28 13.56 -8.99
CA VAL A 212 9.02 13.02 -7.86
C VAL A 212 10.09 12.09 -8.39
N THR A 213 11.36 12.43 -8.17
CA THR A 213 12.47 11.57 -8.55
C THR A 213 12.72 10.49 -7.50
N VAL A 214 13.21 9.33 -7.95
CA VAL A 214 13.37 8.12 -7.12
C VAL A 214 14.29 8.35 -5.91
N ASP A 215 15.32 9.19 -6.07
CA ASP A 215 16.28 9.54 -5.03
C ASP A 215 15.67 10.26 -3.83
N THR A 216 14.56 10.99 -4.03
CA THR A 216 13.82 11.63 -2.94
C THR A 216 13.25 10.61 -1.95
N LEU A 217 13.03 9.37 -2.40
CA LEU A 217 12.41 8.30 -1.61
C LEU A 217 13.42 7.44 -0.85
N TYR A 218 14.73 7.56 -1.12
CA TYR A 218 15.75 6.73 -0.47
C TYR A 218 15.76 6.87 1.06
N LYS A 219 15.52 8.10 1.56
CA LYS A 219 15.55 8.44 2.99
C LYS A 219 14.36 9.30 3.42
N ALA A 220 13.29 9.35 2.61
CA ALA A 220 12.09 10.12 2.90
C ALA A 220 11.52 9.80 4.28
N GLN A 221 11.06 10.79 5.05
CA GLN A 221 10.35 10.48 6.29
C GLN A 221 9.01 9.82 5.96
N LEU A 222 8.44 9.08 6.91
CA LEU A 222 7.15 8.42 6.74
C LEU A 222 6.07 9.38 6.19
N ALA A 223 6.00 10.61 6.71
CA ALA A 223 5.03 11.60 6.26
C ALA A 223 5.25 12.03 4.79
N ASP A 224 6.50 12.29 4.39
CA ASP A 224 6.84 12.67 3.02
C ASP A 224 6.54 11.53 2.05
N PHE A 225 6.90 10.31 2.44
CA PHE A 225 6.64 9.10 1.67
C PHE A 225 5.13 8.85 1.52
N GLU A 226 4.37 8.98 2.61
CA GLU A 226 2.90 8.84 2.61
C GLU A 226 2.27 9.87 1.67
N ALA A 227 2.74 11.12 1.67
CA ALA A 227 2.26 12.13 0.75
C ALA A 227 2.56 11.81 -0.73
N VAL A 228 3.71 11.21 -1.04
CA VAL A 228 4.01 10.73 -2.41
C VAL A 228 3.11 9.56 -2.77
N PHE A 229 3.01 8.55 -1.89
CA PHE A 229 2.15 7.38 -2.07
C PHE A 229 0.70 7.76 -2.39
N LEU A 230 0.10 8.65 -1.60
CA LEU A 230 -1.29 9.11 -1.79
C LEU A 230 -1.46 9.87 -3.10
N ARG A 231 -0.50 10.72 -3.48
CA ARG A 231 -0.54 11.44 -4.76
C ARG A 231 -0.41 10.50 -5.95
N THR A 232 0.48 9.52 -5.89
CA THR A 232 0.63 8.50 -6.93
C THR A 232 -0.67 7.72 -7.12
N LEU A 233 -1.33 7.30 -6.04
CA LEU A 233 -2.64 6.65 -6.10
C LEU A 233 -3.71 7.53 -6.74
N ASP A 234 -3.77 8.80 -6.38
CA ASP A 234 -4.78 9.72 -6.90
C ASP A 234 -4.60 9.95 -8.41
N VAL A 235 -3.37 10.12 -8.88
CA VAL A 235 -3.06 10.24 -10.31
C VAL A 235 -3.45 8.96 -11.06
N LYS A 236 -3.06 7.77 -10.55
CA LYS A 236 -3.41 6.48 -11.16
C LYS A 236 -4.93 6.31 -11.24
N ARG A 237 -5.66 6.66 -10.17
CA ARG A 237 -7.13 6.62 -10.13
C ARG A 237 -7.75 7.55 -11.17
N ARG A 238 -7.32 8.81 -11.24
CA ARG A 238 -7.88 9.80 -12.19
C ARG A 238 -7.69 9.35 -13.64
N ARG A 239 -6.57 8.72 -13.97
CA ARG A 239 -6.33 8.14 -15.30
C ARG A 239 -7.27 6.99 -15.61
N LEU A 240 -7.41 6.03 -14.70
CA LEU A 240 -8.37 4.92 -14.88
C LEU A 240 -9.80 5.43 -15.12
N THR A 241 -10.22 6.50 -14.44
CA THR A 241 -11.54 7.11 -14.68
C THR A 241 -11.63 7.86 -16.02
N ALA A 242 -10.55 8.52 -16.45
CA ALA A 242 -10.52 9.24 -17.72
C ALA A 242 -10.52 8.26 -18.91
N ASP A 243 -9.69 7.21 -18.85
CA ASP A 243 -9.53 6.22 -19.92
C ASP A 243 -10.77 5.31 -20.05
N GLY A 244 -11.40 4.96 -18.93
CA GLY A 244 -12.67 4.22 -18.91
C GLY A 244 -13.81 4.98 -19.59
N SER A 245 -13.81 6.31 -19.54
CA SER A 245 -14.79 7.15 -20.23
C SER A 245 -14.60 7.18 -21.75
N ILE A 246 -13.38 6.90 -22.26
CA ILE A 246 -13.08 6.91 -23.69
C ILE A 246 -13.38 5.55 -24.32
N SER A 247 -13.11 4.44 -23.62
CA SER A 247 -13.43 3.08 -24.10
C SER A 247 -14.94 2.84 -24.28
N SER A 248 -15.79 3.41 -23.42
CA SER A 248 -17.25 3.28 -23.55
C SER A 248 -17.84 4.01 -24.77
N MET A 249 -17.11 4.94 -25.38
CA MET A 249 -17.61 5.77 -26.49
C MET A 249 -17.35 5.17 -27.88
N HIS A 250 -16.39 4.25 -28.01
CA HIS A 250 -16.08 3.60 -29.30
C HIS A 250 -16.98 2.39 -29.62
N VAL A 251 -17.63 1.80 -28.61
CA VAL A 251 -18.51 0.63 -28.81
C VAL A 251 -19.89 1.02 -29.38
N LEU A 252 -20.32 2.28 -29.24
CA LEU A 252 -21.64 2.73 -29.69
C LEU A 252 -21.68 3.32 -31.11
N LYS A 253 -20.55 3.35 -31.85
CA LYS A 253 -20.47 4.00 -33.17
C LYS A 253 -20.18 3.08 -34.36
N SER A 254 -20.09 1.76 -34.16
CA SER A 254 -19.82 0.80 -35.25
C SER A 254 -21.04 -0.01 -35.71
N GLY A 255 -22.25 0.34 -35.26
CA GLY A 255 -23.48 -0.42 -35.52
C GLY A 255 -24.54 0.35 -36.30
N HIS A 256 -24.17 1.15 -37.31
CA HIS A 256 -25.16 1.65 -38.28
C HIS A 256 -24.46 2.23 -39.51
N ASP A 257 -24.21 1.40 -40.52
CA ASP A 257 -24.23 1.77 -41.95
C ASP A 257 -23.59 0.66 -42.79
N GLU A 258 -24.28 -0.48 -43.01
CA GLU A 258 -24.09 -1.30 -44.21
C GLU A 258 -25.36 -2.12 -44.48
N GLU A 259 -26.44 -1.44 -44.81
CA GLU A 259 -27.48 -2.02 -45.66
C GLU A 259 -28.09 -0.85 -46.41
N HIS A 260 -27.91 -0.78 -47.74
CA HIS A 260 -28.88 -0.26 -48.73
C HIS A 260 -28.25 -0.19 -50.13
N GLY A 261 -28.61 -1.17 -50.98
CA GLY A 261 -28.62 -1.04 -52.46
C GLY A 261 -27.31 -1.44 -53.16
N ARG A 262 -27.32 -2.21 -54.24
CA ARG A 262 -28.32 -2.34 -55.30
C ARG A 262 -28.24 -3.69 -56.00
N ARG A 263 -29.44 -4.20 -56.30
CA ARG A 263 -29.76 -5.10 -57.42
C ARG A 263 -29.40 -4.44 -58.77
N ARG A 264 -28.70 -5.16 -59.64
CA ARG A 264 -29.16 -5.65 -60.95
C ARG A 264 -27.98 -6.20 -61.75
#